data_AF-H2DGI2-F1
#
_entry.id   AF-H2DGI2-F1
#
_cell.length_a   1.000
_cell.length_b   1.000
_cell.length_c   1.000
_cell.angle_alpha   90.00
_cell.angle_beta   90.00
_cell.angle_gamma   90.00
#
_symmetry.space_group_name_H-M   'P 1'
#
loop_
_entity.id
_entity.type
_entity.pdbx_description
1 polymer ?
#
loop_
_entity_poly.entity_id
_entity_poly.type
_entity_poly.pdbx_seq_one_letter_code
_entity_poly.pdbx_strand_id
1 'polypeptide(L)'
;IGFASGTLNVTNMEWYGIPHWSLDVQQFSKDSDSNAVLQYTLWWPKFEFLSEYSLETNVALIPGKVAGYLNVTLASTSWTGEVNFTKPGFDLTEGIEELTLSWNADKVHFDFTGLGIFNGAISNTISGLVKAYIDSGAMGNVLGDLLKTRLNTVWFQHN
;
A
#
# COMPACT_ATOMS: atom_id res chain seq x y z
N ILE A 1 14.09 33.14 1.80
CA ILE A 1 13.12 32.03 1.86
C ILE A 1 13.95 30.77 2.01
N GLY A 2 14.12 30.28 3.23
CA GLY A 2 15.00 29.14 3.51
C GLY A 2 14.31 27.85 3.09
N PHE A 3 14.98 27.04 2.27
CA PHE A 3 14.50 25.70 1.98
C PHE A 3 14.63 24.87 3.25
N ALA A 4 13.50 24.55 3.87
CA ALA A 4 13.43 23.55 4.91
C ALA A 4 13.63 22.18 4.25
N SER A 5 14.76 21.53 4.52
CA SER A 5 14.99 20.14 4.15
C SER A 5 15.01 19.27 5.40
N GLY A 6 14.45 18.07 5.26
CA GLY A 6 14.49 17.05 6.28
C GLY A 6 14.59 15.68 5.66
N THR A 7 15.27 14.77 6.34
CA THR A 7 15.39 13.37 5.95
C THR A 7 14.63 12.55 6.98
N LEU A 8 13.62 11.80 6.53
CA LEU A 8 12.90 10.83 7.34
C LEU A 8 13.39 9.43 6.97
N ASN A 9 13.99 8.74 7.93
CA ASN A 9 14.29 7.32 7.81
C ASN A 9 13.27 6.53 8.62
N VAL A 10 12.79 5.44 8.05
CA VAL A 10 11.89 4.48 8.70
C VAL A 10 12.57 3.12 8.67
N THR A 11 12.65 2.47 9.83
CA THR A 11 13.31 1.18 10.03
C THR A 11 12.42 0.23 10.81
N ASN A 12 12.71 -1.07 10.73
CA ASN A 12 12.03 -2.11 11.51
C ASN A 12 10.49 -2.07 11.33
N MET A 13 10.04 -1.94 10.08
CA MET A 13 8.61 -1.90 9.78
C MET A 13 7.98 -3.28 9.96
N GLU A 14 6.98 -3.34 10.82
CA GLU A 14 6.14 -4.50 11.08
C GLU A 14 4.72 -4.20 10.63
N TRP A 15 4.10 -5.14 9.92
CA TRP A 15 2.75 -4.99 9.37
C TRP A 15 1.77 -5.96 10.02
N TYR A 16 0.74 -5.40 10.66
CA TYR A 16 -0.32 -6.08 11.36
C TYR A 16 -1.69 -5.92 10.68
N GLY A 17 -2.61 -6.82 11.00
CA GLY A 17 -3.98 -6.81 10.47
C GLY A 17 -4.18 -7.58 9.17
N ILE A 18 -3.10 -8.06 8.54
CA ILE A 18 -3.14 -8.81 7.27
C ILE A 18 -4.15 -9.97 7.28
N PRO A 19 -4.22 -10.85 8.31
CA PRO A 19 -5.09 -12.04 8.25
C PRO A 19 -6.59 -11.74 8.31
N HIS A 20 -6.99 -10.53 8.71
CA HIS A 20 -8.39 -10.16 8.90
C HIS A 20 -9.00 -9.59 7.61
N TRP A 21 -8.97 -10.35 6.51
CA TRP A 21 -9.52 -9.90 5.23
C TRP A 21 -10.79 -10.64 4.82
N SER A 22 -11.55 -9.97 3.96
CA SER A 22 -12.56 -10.59 3.12
C SER A 22 -12.22 -10.34 1.65
N LEU A 23 -12.60 -11.29 0.80
CA LEU A 23 -12.46 -11.18 -0.65
C LEU A 23 -13.79 -11.44 -1.30
N ASP A 24 -14.16 -10.53 -2.17
CA ASP A 24 -15.22 -10.72 -3.15
C ASP A 24 -14.60 -10.83 -4.54
N VAL A 25 -15.03 -11.81 -5.33
CA VAL A 25 -14.53 -12.05 -6.69
C VAL A 25 -15.70 -12.30 -7.62
N GLN A 26 -15.67 -11.61 -8.76
CA GLN A 26 -16.59 -11.86 -9.85
C GLN A 26 -15.81 -12.20 -11.12
N GLN A 27 -16.07 -13.38 -11.67
CA GLN A 27 -15.52 -13.81 -12.96
C GLN A 27 -16.42 -13.37 -14.11
N PHE A 28 -15.82 -12.79 -15.15
CA PHE A 28 -16.54 -12.35 -16.36
C PHE A 28 -16.29 -13.26 -17.57
N SER A 29 -15.14 -13.92 -17.62
CA SER A 29 -14.78 -14.87 -18.68
C SER A 29 -15.52 -16.21 -18.51
N LYS A 30 -15.92 -16.83 -19.61
CA LYS A 30 -16.43 -18.21 -19.60
C LYS A 30 -15.29 -19.21 -19.45
N ASP A 31 -15.58 -20.42 -19.00
CA ASP A 31 -14.56 -21.47 -18.86
C ASP A 31 -13.89 -21.83 -20.19
N SER A 32 -14.62 -21.70 -21.30
CA SER A 32 -14.13 -21.92 -22.66
C SER A 32 -13.13 -20.88 -23.16
N ASP A 33 -13.05 -19.70 -22.52
CA ASP A 33 -12.17 -18.63 -22.96
C ASP A 33 -10.74 -18.93 -22.52
N SER A 34 -9.73 -18.59 -23.34
CA SER A 34 -8.32 -18.83 -23.00
C SER A 34 -7.85 -18.06 -21.77
N ASN A 35 -8.52 -16.95 -21.47
CA ASN A 35 -8.17 -16.04 -20.40
C ASN A 35 -9.25 -16.03 -19.33
N ALA A 36 -8.82 -15.94 -18.07
CA ALA A 36 -9.67 -15.73 -16.92
C ALA A 36 -9.63 -14.24 -16.55
N VAL A 37 -10.77 -13.57 -16.61
CA VAL A 37 -10.92 -12.16 -16.21
C VAL A 37 -11.76 -12.10 -14.94
N LEU A 38 -11.14 -11.61 -13.86
CA LEU A 38 -11.75 -11.53 -12.53
C LEU A 38 -11.71 -10.09 -12.04
N GLN A 39 -12.85 -9.52 -11.64
CA GLN A 39 -12.83 -8.39 -10.71
C GLN A 39 -12.71 -8.90 -9.29
N TYR A 40 -11.95 -8.18 -8.48
CA TYR A 40 -11.79 -8.48 -7.08
C TYR A 40 -12.00 -7.25 -6.21
N THR A 41 -12.48 -7.49 -5.00
CA THR A 41 -12.45 -6.54 -3.88
C THR A 41 -11.89 -7.27 -2.66
N LEU A 42 -10.65 -6.95 -2.32
CA LEU A 42 -10.05 -7.33 -1.04
C LEU A 42 -10.34 -6.21 -0.03
N TRP A 43 -10.81 -6.56 1.15
CA TRP A 43 -11.12 -5.59 2.20
C TRP A 43 -10.55 -6.02 3.55
N TRP A 44 -10.06 -5.04 4.30
CA TRP A 44 -9.56 -5.18 5.66
C TRP A 44 -10.18 -4.13 6.57
N PRO A 45 -10.57 -4.49 7.81
CA PRO A 45 -11.09 -3.53 8.78
C PRO A 45 -10.00 -2.56 9.25
N LYS A 46 -8.76 -3.02 9.38
CA LYS A 46 -7.62 -2.23 9.87
C LYS A 46 -6.28 -2.79 9.38
N PHE A 47 -5.42 -1.91 8.88
CA PHE A 47 -3.97 -2.13 8.84
C PHE A 47 -3.27 -1.28 9.89
N GLU A 48 -2.20 -1.84 10.44
CA GLU A 48 -1.33 -1.15 11.37
C GLU A 48 0.12 -1.44 11.00
N PHE A 49 0.88 -0.39 10.73
CA PHE A 49 2.31 -0.46 10.50
C PHE A 49 3.01 0.16 11.71
N LEU A 50 3.78 -0.65 12.42
CA LEU A 50 4.63 -0.19 13.50
C LEU A 50 6.06 -0.11 12.98
N SER A 51 6.75 0.98 13.28
CA SER A 51 8.13 1.18 12.84
C SER A 51 8.88 2.10 13.78
N GLU A 52 10.20 2.05 13.69
CA GLU A 52 11.06 3.09 14.25
C GLU A 52 11.30 4.16 13.18
N TYR A 53 11.43 5.42 13.61
CA TYR A 53 11.75 6.52 12.71
C TYR A 53 12.90 7.37 13.26
N SER A 54 13.65 7.97 12.34
CA SER A 54 14.57 9.08 12.63
C SER A 54 14.33 10.22 11.65
N LEU A 55 14.11 11.41 12.18
CA LEU A 55 13.95 12.65 11.43
C LEU A 55 15.15 13.56 11.69
N GLU A 56 15.89 13.91 10.64
CA GLU A 56 16.94 14.92 10.68
C GLU A 56 16.45 16.15 9.91
N THR A 57 16.40 17.32 10.54
CA THR A 57 15.93 18.56 9.88
C THR A 57 16.93 19.69 10.07
N ASN A 58 17.02 20.55 9.05
CA ASN A 58 17.79 21.80 9.14
C ASN A 58 16.90 23.01 9.47
N VAL A 59 15.74 22.78 10.08
CA VAL A 59 14.75 23.82 10.38
C VAL A 59 14.95 24.31 11.81
N ALA A 60 15.14 25.62 11.99
CA ALA A 60 15.43 26.23 13.30
C ALA A 60 14.37 25.97 14.41
N LEU A 61 13.17 25.51 14.04
CA LEU A 61 12.05 25.28 14.95
C LEU A 61 11.80 23.80 15.29
N ILE A 62 12.45 22.86 14.59
CA ILE A 62 12.34 21.42 14.88
C ILE A 62 13.72 20.97 15.38
N PRO A 63 13.82 20.17 16.46
CA PRO A 63 15.11 19.65 16.90
C PRO A 63 15.85 19.00 15.73
N GLY A 64 17.13 19.33 15.56
CA GLY A 64 17.91 18.95 14.37
C GLY A 64 17.99 17.44 14.12
N LYS A 65 17.72 16.63 15.15
CA LYS A 65 17.54 15.18 15.07
C LYS A 65 16.54 14.70 16.11
N VAL A 66 15.50 13.99 15.67
CA VAL A 66 14.51 13.32 16.53
C VAL A 66 14.40 11.87 16.10
N ALA A 67 14.23 10.96 17.05
CA ALA A 67 13.93 9.55 16.78
C ALA A 67 12.86 9.05 17.74
N GLY A 68 12.12 8.03 17.31
CA GLY A 68 11.07 7.42 18.10
C GLY A 68 10.34 6.33 17.32
N TYR A 69 9.14 6.01 17.77
CA TYR A 69 8.23 5.09 17.11
C TYR A 69 7.22 5.84 16.25
N LEU A 70 6.92 5.23 15.10
CA LEU A 70 5.89 5.63 14.18
C LEU A 70 4.85 4.50 14.10
N ASN A 71 3.60 4.84 14.43
CA ASN A 71 2.44 4.00 14.16
C ASN A 71 1.64 4.59 13.00
N VAL A 72 1.41 3.80 11.96
CA VAL A 72 0.53 4.14 10.84
C VAL A 72 -0.69 3.23 10.89
N THR A 73 -1.87 3.80 11.07
CA THR A 73 -3.14 3.06 11.02
C THR A 73 -3.93 3.44 9.77
N LEU A 74 -4.35 2.43 9.01
CA LEU A 74 -5.34 2.59 7.95
C LEU A 74 -6.62 1.85 8.35
N ALA A 75 -7.76 2.54 8.36
CA ALA A 75 -9.06 1.95 8.68
C ALA A 75 -9.87 1.67 7.40
N SER A 76 -10.64 0.57 7.41
CA SER A 76 -11.49 0.15 6.29
C SER A 76 -10.75 0.20 4.95
N THR A 77 -9.64 -0.52 4.86
CA THR A 77 -8.82 -0.52 3.65
C THR A 77 -9.38 -1.50 2.64
N SER A 78 -9.46 -1.09 1.38
CA SER A 78 -9.83 -1.99 0.28
C SER A 78 -8.85 -1.88 -0.89
N TRP A 79 -8.54 -3.02 -1.48
CA TRP A 79 -7.92 -3.12 -2.79
C TRP A 79 -8.92 -3.66 -3.77
N THR A 80 -9.24 -2.88 -4.79
CA THR A 80 -10.17 -3.26 -5.86
C THR A 80 -9.43 -3.27 -7.18
N GLY A 81 -9.88 -4.10 -8.11
CA GLY A 81 -9.25 -4.14 -9.41
C GLY A 81 -9.72 -5.31 -10.25
N GLU A 82 -9.00 -5.51 -11.34
CA GLU A 82 -9.19 -6.60 -12.28
C GLU A 82 -7.88 -7.35 -12.44
N VAL A 83 -7.97 -8.67 -12.50
CA VAL A 83 -6.87 -9.55 -12.91
C VAL A 83 -7.29 -10.35 -14.14
N ASN A 84 -6.44 -10.32 -15.16
CA ASN A 84 -6.54 -11.13 -16.36
C ASN A 84 -5.35 -12.08 -16.40
N PHE A 85 -5.61 -13.38 -16.50
CA PHE A 85 -4.56 -14.39 -16.64
C PHE A 85 -4.91 -15.49 -17.64
N THR A 86 -3.90 -16.00 -18.33
CA THR A 86 -4.04 -17.13 -19.24
C THR A 86 -4.32 -18.41 -18.45
N LYS A 87 -5.38 -19.13 -18.81
CA LYS A 87 -5.76 -20.40 -18.15
C LYS A 87 -4.88 -21.56 -18.62
N PRO A 88 -4.68 -22.58 -17.76
CA PRO A 88 -3.98 -23.78 -18.16
C PRO A 88 -4.75 -24.57 -19.22
N GLY A 89 -4.01 -25.34 -20.03
CA GLY A 89 -4.58 -26.24 -21.05
C GLY A 89 -4.86 -25.60 -22.42
N PHE A 90 -4.55 -24.31 -22.59
CA PHE A 90 -4.44 -23.65 -23.89
C PHE A 90 -2.99 -23.66 -24.36
N ASP A 91 -2.74 -23.68 -25.68
CA ASP A 91 -1.37 -23.62 -26.26
C ASP A 91 -0.83 -22.16 -26.22
N LEU A 92 -0.79 -21.59 -25.00
CA LEU A 92 -0.41 -20.22 -24.71
C LEU A 92 0.48 -20.19 -23.46
N THR A 93 1.28 -19.13 -23.30
CA THR A 93 2.09 -18.95 -22.08
C THR A 93 1.18 -18.56 -20.92
N GLU A 94 1.22 -19.37 -19.85
CA GLU A 94 0.48 -19.10 -18.62
C GLU A 94 1.07 -17.89 -17.87
N GLY A 95 0.19 -17.03 -17.34
CA GLY A 95 0.62 -15.85 -16.60
C GLY A 95 -0.46 -14.78 -16.48
N ILE A 96 -0.19 -13.80 -15.62
CA ILE A 96 -0.95 -12.56 -15.47
C ILE A 96 -0.63 -11.62 -16.64
N GLU A 97 -1.61 -11.41 -17.51
CA GLU A 97 -1.54 -10.45 -18.62
C GLU A 97 -1.81 -9.02 -18.14
N GLU A 98 -2.79 -8.86 -17.25
CA GLU A 98 -3.20 -7.57 -16.70
C GLU A 98 -3.54 -7.70 -15.21
N LEU A 99 -3.12 -6.72 -14.42
CA LEU A 99 -3.50 -6.59 -13.03
C LEU A 99 -3.61 -5.11 -12.70
N THR A 100 -4.82 -4.66 -12.46
CA THR A 100 -5.10 -3.29 -11.99
C THR A 100 -5.35 -3.33 -10.49
N LEU A 101 -4.89 -2.31 -9.77
CA LEU A 101 -5.11 -2.20 -8.33
C LEU A 101 -5.41 -0.75 -7.98
N SER A 102 -6.60 -0.51 -7.44
CA SER A 102 -6.98 0.71 -6.76
C SER A 102 -6.95 0.48 -5.27
N TRP A 103 -6.22 1.32 -4.55
CA TRP A 103 -6.16 1.28 -3.09
C TRP A 103 -7.04 2.40 -2.53
N ASN A 104 -7.99 2.04 -1.68
CA ASN A 104 -8.73 2.97 -0.83
C ASN A 104 -8.53 2.67 0.67
N ALA A 105 -8.54 3.70 1.49
CA ALA A 105 -8.70 3.57 2.94
C ALA A 105 -9.58 4.73 3.44
N ASP A 106 -10.57 4.45 4.30
CA ASP A 106 -11.45 5.49 4.84
C ASP A 106 -10.68 6.53 5.65
N LYS A 107 -9.73 6.05 6.45
CA LYS A 107 -8.87 6.88 7.29
C LYS A 107 -7.44 6.40 7.21
N VAL A 108 -6.53 7.36 7.18
CA VAL A 108 -5.09 7.17 7.33
C VAL A 108 -4.68 8.03 8.52
N HIS A 109 -3.96 7.44 9.47
CA HIS A 109 -3.47 8.14 10.64
C HIS A 109 -2.01 7.77 10.91
N PHE A 110 -1.19 8.79 11.11
CA PHE A 110 0.20 8.68 11.54
C PHE A 110 0.30 9.21 12.96
N ASP A 111 1.00 8.50 13.84
CA ASP A 111 1.34 8.95 15.18
C ASP A 111 2.85 8.75 15.43
N PHE A 112 3.51 9.84 15.85
CA PHE A 112 4.94 9.87 16.09
C PHE A 112 5.23 10.14 17.56
N THR A 113 5.99 9.26 18.21
CA THR A 113 6.49 9.53 19.57
C THR A 113 7.72 10.44 19.52
N GLY A 114 7.90 11.35 20.47
CA GLY A 114 9.14 12.13 20.61
C GLY A 114 9.20 13.47 19.87
N LEU A 115 8.17 13.82 19.09
CA LEU A 115 8.07 15.15 18.43
C LEU A 115 7.56 16.27 19.36
N GLY A 116 7.20 15.96 20.60
CA GLY A 116 6.68 16.94 21.56
C GLY A 116 5.46 17.69 21.04
N ILE A 117 5.46 19.01 21.16
CA ILE A 117 4.34 19.88 20.73
C ILE A 117 4.06 19.84 19.22
N PHE A 118 5.02 19.37 18.41
CA PHE A 118 4.88 19.31 16.95
C PHE A 118 4.20 18.03 16.45
N ASN A 119 3.98 17.03 17.32
CA ASN A 119 3.41 15.74 16.91
C ASN A 119 2.09 15.94 16.15
N GLY A 120 1.13 16.65 16.73
CA GLY A 120 -0.19 16.83 16.13
C GLY A 120 -0.15 17.46 14.73
N ALA A 121 0.70 18.48 14.52
CA ALA A 121 0.81 19.14 13.22
C ALA A 121 1.43 18.22 12.16
N ILE A 122 2.56 17.56 12.49
CA ILE A 122 3.27 16.67 11.57
C ILE A 122 2.41 15.46 11.23
N SER A 123 1.80 14.83 12.25
CA SER A 123 0.90 13.70 12.10
C SER A 123 -0.28 14.00 11.18
N ASN A 124 -0.95 15.15 11.37
CA ASN A 124 -2.08 15.55 10.52
C ASN A 124 -1.64 15.83 9.07
N THR A 125 -0.52 16.53 8.88
CA THR A 125 -0.01 16.85 7.54
C THR A 125 0.36 15.58 6.79
N ILE A 126 1.13 14.67 7.40
CA ILE A 126 1.55 13.42 6.74
C ILE A 126 0.35 12.51 6.48
N SER A 127 -0.58 12.39 7.44
CA SER A 127 -1.82 11.62 7.26
C SER A 127 -2.62 12.11 6.05
N GLY A 128 -2.77 13.44 5.91
CA GLY A 128 -3.46 14.04 4.77
C GLY A 128 -2.74 13.82 3.44
N LEU A 129 -1.41 13.96 3.40
CA LEU A 129 -0.62 13.72 2.20
C LEU A 129 -0.69 12.26 1.74
N VAL A 130 -0.57 11.30 2.66
CA VAL A 130 -0.64 9.88 2.34
C VAL A 130 -2.06 9.49 1.92
N LYS A 131 -3.10 10.00 2.59
CA LYS A 131 -4.49 9.80 2.16
C LYS A 131 -4.70 10.32 0.74
N ALA A 132 -4.26 11.54 0.43
CA ALA A 132 -4.38 12.11 -0.90
C ALA A 132 -3.60 11.30 -1.95
N TYR A 133 -2.44 10.75 -1.59
CA TYR A 133 -1.65 9.91 -2.48
C TYR A 133 -2.33 8.56 -2.75
N ILE A 134 -2.91 7.92 -1.74
CA ILE A 134 -3.74 6.71 -1.90
C ILE A 134 -4.93 7.02 -2.82
N ASP A 135 -5.66 8.10 -2.54
CA ASP A 135 -6.85 8.50 -3.30
C ASP A 135 -6.54 8.89 -4.76
N SER A 136 -5.30 9.29 -5.06
CA SER A 136 -4.87 9.58 -6.43
C SER A 136 -4.74 8.33 -7.31
N GLY A 137 -4.76 7.13 -6.72
CA GLY A 137 -4.52 5.87 -7.42
C GLY A 137 -3.05 5.55 -7.70
N ALA A 138 -2.13 6.51 -7.49
CA ALA A 138 -0.70 6.31 -7.76
C ALA A 138 -0.09 5.16 -6.95
N MET A 139 -0.43 5.07 -5.66
CA MET A 139 0.03 3.94 -4.81
C MET A 139 -0.51 2.61 -5.31
N GLY A 140 -1.77 2.59 -5.75
CA GLY A 140 -2.42 1.41 -6.29
C GLY A 140 -1.70 0.89 -7.54
N ASN A 141 -1.39 1.79 -8.48
CA ASN A 141 -0.67 1.44 -9.71
C ASN A 141 0.71 0.83 -9.43
N VAL A 142 1.50 1.46 -8.54
CA VAL A 142 2.84 0.96 -8.19
C VAL A 142 2.76 -0.44 -7.58
N LEU A 143 1.82 -0.66 -6.65
CA LEU A 143 1.62 -1.99 -6.07
C LEU A 143 1.11 -3.01 -7.09
N GLY A 144 0.21 -2.60 -7.98
CA GLY A 144 -0.30 -3.47 -9.05
C GLY A 144 0.82 -4.00 -9.94
N ASP A 145 1.71 -3.12 -10.41
CA ASP A 145 2.85 -3.51 -11.26
C ASP A 145 3.83 -4.46 -10.53
N LEU A 146 4.10 -4.18 -9.25
CA LEU A 146 4.94 -5.03 -8.41
C LEU A 146 4.31 -6.42 -8.20
N LEU A 147 3.01 -6.47 -7.88
CA LEU A 147 2.28 -7.72 -7.68
C LEU A 147 2.21 -8.54 -8.97
N LYS A 148 1.93 -7.90 -10.12
CA LYS A 148 1.94 -8.57 -11.43
C LYS A 148 3.28 -9.26 -11.69
N THR A 149 4.37 -8.52 -11.50
CA THR A 149 5.73 -9.04 -11.70
C THR A 149 6.01 -10.19 -10.73
N ARG A 150 5.64 -10.04 -9.45
CA ARG A 150 5.87 -11.08 -8.44
C ARG A 150 5.06 -12.34 -8.72
N LEU A 151 3.80 -12.21 -9.10
CA LEU A 151 2.93 -13.35 -9.44
C LEU A 151 3.47 -14.10 -10.66
N ASN A 152 3.91 -13.40 -11.70
CA ASN A 152 4.49 -14.05 -12.88
C ASN A 152 5.84 -14.71 -12.61
N THR A 153 6.70 -14.11 -11.79
CA THR A 153 8.04 -14.65 -11.51
C THR A 153 8.03 -15.76 -10.47
N VAL A 154 7.07 -15.79 -9.55
CA VAL A 154 7.05 -16.77 -8.46
C VAL A 154 5.93 -17.78 -8.63
N TRP A 155 4.71 -17.37 -8.95
CA TRP A 155 3.57 -18.28 -8.96
C TRP A 155 3.49 -19.08 -10.27
N PHE A 156 3.53 -18.41 -11.41
CA PHE A 156 3.37 -19.03 -12.74
C PHE A 156 4.64 -19.66 -13.31
N GLN A 157 5.81 -19.42 -12.72
CA GLN A 157 7.05 -20.12 -13.10
C GLN A 157 7.30 -21.40 -12.29
N HIS A 158 6.61 -21.58 -11.15
CA HIS A 158 6.82 -22.71 -10.24
C HIS A 158 5.64 -23.70 -10.19
N ASN A 159 4.56 -23.41 -10.90
CA ASN A 159 3.40 -24.29 -11.10
C ASN A 159 3.17 -24.47 -12.60
#